data_AF-A0A2V8PD83-F1
#
_entry.id   AF-A0A2V8PD83-F1
#
_cell.length_a   1.000
_cell.length_b   1.000
_cell.length_c   1.000
_cell.angle_alpha   90.00
_cell.angle_beta   90.00
_cell.angle_gamma   90.00
#
_symmetry.space_group_name_H-M   'P 1'
#
loop_
_entity.id
_entity.type
_entity.pdbx_description
1 polymer ?
#
loop_
_entity_poly.entity_id
_entity_poly.type
_entity_poly.pdbx_seq_one_letter_code
_entity_poly.pdbx_strand_id
1 'polypeptide(L)' 'MNAHHLSSYKLRLEFTDGTERVIDLEPFLKASRNPAIRAYLDPEKFSQFRLEYGDLLWDDYDLCFPIADLYQGQI' A
#
# COMPACT_ATOMS: atom_id res chain seq x y z
N MET A 1 1.42 12.39 5.49
CA MET A 1 2.29 11.36 4.92
C MET A 1 2.21 11.46 3.41
N ASN A 2 3.33 11.30 2.72
CA ASN A 2 3.38 11.18 1.27
C ASN A 2 3.69 9.74 0.90
N ALA A 3 3.17 9.27 -0.24
CA ALA A 3 3.53 7.98 -0.80
C ALA A 3 3.98 8.17 -2.25
N HIS A 4 5.11 7.56 -2.57
CA HIS A 4 5.71 7.59 -3.88
C HIS A 4 5.80 6.16 -4.41
N HIS A 5 5.26 5.93 -5.60
CA HIS A 5 5.45 4.66 -6.29
C HIS A 5 6.91 4.55 -6.74
N LEU A 6 7.58 3.46 -6.36
CA LEU A 6 8.97 3.22 -6.75
C LEU A 6 9.05 2.33 -7.98
N SER A 7 8.52 1.11 -7.88
CA SER A 7 8.57 0.08 -8.92
C SER A 7 7.70 -1.11 -8.53
N SER A 8 7.08 -1.78 -9.51
CA SER A 8 6.25 -2.96 -9.26
C SER A 8 5.18 -2.68 -8.19
N TYR A 9 5.22 -3.39 -7.06
CA TYR A 9 4.30 -3.22 -5.93
C TYR A 9 4.97 -2.56 -4.72
N LYS A 10 6.04 -1.80 -4.96
CA LYS A 10 6.80 -1.11 -3.92
C LYS A 10 6.40 0.35 -3.82
N LEU A 11 6.08 0.78 -2.61
CA LEU A 11 5.78 2.17 -2.28
C LEU A 11 6.80 2.69 -1.26
N ARG A 12 7.31 3.89 -1.49
CA ARG A 12 8.06 4.66 -0.52
C ARG A 12 7.11 5.60 0.20
N LEU A 13 7.01 5.44 1.50
CA LEU A 13 6.23 6.27 2.40
C LEU A 13 7.16 7.25 3.12
N GLU A 14 6.78 8.51 3.11
CA GLU A 14 7.45 9.58 3.84
C GLU A 14 6.48 10.15 4.88
N PHE A 15 6.81 9.91 6.13
CA PHE A 15 6.03 10.33 7.28
C PHE A 15 6.42 11.75 7.69
N THR A 16 5.50 12.43 8.37
CA THR A 16 5.67 13.85 8.74
C THR A 16 6.76 14.09 9.78
N ASP A 17 7.20 13.05 10.49
CA ASP A 17 8.31 13.07 11.44
C ASP A 17 9.69 12.90 10.74
N GLY A 18 9.71 12.80 9.41
CA GLY A 18 10.91 12.52 8.61
C GLY A 18 11.26 11.04 8.53
N THR A 19 10.45 10.15 9.11
CA THR A 19 10.61 8.71 8.93
C THR A 19 10.27 8.33 7.50
N GLU A 20 11.07 7.44 6.91
CA GLU A 20 10.82 6.90 5.59
C GLU A 20 10.72 5.38 5.67
N ARG A 21 9.75 4.81 4.96
CA ARG A 21 9.57 3.36 4.85
C ARG A 21 9.40 2.96 3.40
N VAL A 22 10.00 1.85 3.03
CA VAL A 22 9.71 1.20 1.74
C VAL A 22 8.94 -0.07 2.07
N ILE A 23 7.71 -0.14 1.58
CA ILE A 23 6.87 -1.32 1.71
C ILE A 23 6.85 -2.06 0.38
N ASP A 24 6.88 -3.39 0.43
CA ASP A 24 6.68 -4.26 -0.72
C ASP A 24 5.39 -5.04 -0.52
N LEU A 25 4.36 -4.66 -1.27
CA LEU A 25 3.04 -5.26 -1.17
C LEU A 25 2.91 -6.52 -2.05
N GLU A 26 3.89 -6.82 -2.90
CA GLU A 26 3.86 -8.00 -3.78
C GLU A 26 3.66 -9.34 -3.03
N PRO A 27 4.41 -9.65 -1.95
CA PRO A 27 4.24 -10.91 -1.24
C PRO A 27 2.87 -11.00 -0.56
N PHE A 28 2.37 -9.89 0.00
CA PHE A 28 1.04 -9.83 0.60
C PHE A 28 -0.07 -10.11 -0.43
N LEU A 29 -0.01 -9.42 -1.58
CA LEU A 29 -0.98 -9.60 -2.67
C LEU A 29 -0.94 -11.03 -3.22
N LYS A 30 0.25 -11.63 -3.34
CA LYS A 30 0.42 -13.02 -3.80
C LYS A 30 -0.02 -14.06 -2.77
N ALA A 31 0.20 -13.81 -1.49
CA ALA A 31 -0.19 -14.71 -0.40
C ALA A 31 -1.70 -14.64 -0.10
N SER A 32 -2.36 -13.55 -0.47
CA SER A 32 -3.79 -13.38 -0.24
C SER A 32 -4.63 -14.40 -1.01
N ARG A 33 -5.58 -15.00 -0.28
CA ARG A 33 -6.58 -15.92 -0.85
C ARG A 33 -7.84 -15.20 -1.32
N ASN A 34 -7.95 -13.91 -1.04
CA ASN A 34 -9.10 -13.11 -1.44
C ASN A 34 -8.93 -12.69 -2.93
N PRO A 35 -9.86 -13.07 -3.83
CA PRO A 35 -9.78 -12.70 -5.24
C PRO A 35 -9.81 -11.19 -5.47
N ALA A 36 -10.47 -10.40 -4.61
CA ALA A 36 -10.46 -8.94 -4.70
C ALA A 36 -9.05 -8.38 -4.47
N ILE A 37 -8.34 -8.88 -3.45
CA ILE A 37 -6.96 -8.47 -3.16
C ILE A 37 -6.02 -8.90 -4.28
N ARG A 38 -6.17 -10.12 -4.82
CA ARG A 38 -5.35 -10.58 -5.96
C ARG A 38 -5.60 -9.76 -7.22
N ALA A 39 -6.72 -9.04 -7.35
CA ALA A 39 -6.95 -8.14 -8.47
C ALA A 39 -5.94 -6.98 -8.51
N TYR A 40 -5.38 -6.58 -7.37
CA TYR A 40 -4.30 -5.60 -7.30
C TYR A 40 -2.92 -6.15 -7.68
N LEU A 41 -2.81 -7.43 -8.06
CA LEU A 41 -1.67 -7.90 -8.85
C LEU A 41 -1.68 -7.31 -10.26
N ASP A 42 -2.77 -6.66 -10.69
CA ASP A 42 -2.75 -5.80 -11.87
C ASP A 42 -2.06 -4.46 -11.52
N PRO A 43 -0.94 -4.09 -12.18
CA PRO A 43 -0.24 -2.83 -11.95
C PRO A 43 -1.14 -1.60 -12.17
N GLU A 44 -2.09 -1.66 -13.11
CA GLU A 44 -3.00 -0.54 -13.37
C GLU A 44 -3.89 -0.29 -12.15
N LYS A 45 -4.47 -1.36 -11.57
CA LYS A 45 -5.27 -1.27 -10.34
C LYS A 45 -4.42 -0.89 -9.12
N PHE A 46 -3.22 -1.45 -9.02
CA PHE A 46 -2.32 -1.12 -7.92
C PHE A 46 -1.91 0.35 -7.92
N SER A 47 -1.74 0.95 -9.09
CA SER A 47 -1.35 2.37 -9.20
C SER A 47 -2.45 3.34 -8.76
N GLN A 48 -3.71 2.89 -8.63
CA GLN A 48 -4.88 3.70 -8.25
C GLN A 48 -5.04 3.86 -6.72
N PHE A 49 -3.98 3.67 -5.96
CA PHE A 49 -4.02 3.88 -4.52
C PHE A 49 -4.32 5.35 -4.18
N ARG A 50 -4.98 5.56 -3.04
CA ARG A 50 -5.30 6.86 -2.47
C ARG A 50 -4.77 6.94 -1.05
N LEU A 51 -4.42 8.15 -0.65
CA LEU A 51 -4.04 8.49 0.72
C LEU A 51 -5.18 9.27 1.35
N GLU A 52 -5.85 8.69 2.34
CA GLU A 52 -6.86 9.42 3.13
C GLU A 52 -6.50 9.34 4.61
N TYR A 53 -6.43 10.50 5.28
CA TYR A 53 -6.09 10.62 6.70
C TYR A 53 -4.76 9.96 7.12
N GLY A 54 -3.87 9.65 6.16
CA GLY A 54 -2.61 8.96 6.39
C GLY A 54 -2.66 7.46 6.08
N ASP A 55 -3.84 6.91 5.83
CA ASP A 55 -4.02 5.51 5.46
C ASP A 55 -3.91 5.33 3.94
N LEU A 56 -3.39 4.18 3.53
CA LEU A 56 -3.35 3.78 2.13
C LEU A 56 -4.60 2.98 1.80
N LEU A 57 -5.32 3.41 0.77
CA LEU A 57 -6.60 2.84 0.36
C LEU A 57 -6.59 2.53 -1.13
N TRP A 58 -7.17 1.40 -1.51
CA TRP A 58 -7.45 1.05 -2.89
C TRP A 58 -8.95 0.86 -3.08
N ASP A 59 -9.44 1.37 -4.22
CA ASP A 59 -10.83 1.25 -4.65
C ASP A 59 -11.83 1.65 -3.53
N ASP A 60 -13.02 1.06 -3.47
CA ASP A 60 -14.04 1.27 -2.41
C ASP A 60 -13.69 0.55 -1.09
N TYR A 61 -12.50 0.79 -0.53
CA TYR A 61 -12.01 0.19 0.72
C TYR A 61 -11.79 -1.34 0.66
N ASP A 62 -11.72 -1.92 -0.55
CA ASP A 62 -11.43 -3.34 -0.77
C ASP A 62 -10.05 -3.74 -0.22
N LEU A 63 -9.11 -2.80 -0.23
CA LEU A 63 -7.82 -2.94 0.42
C LEU A 63 -7.43 -1.64 1.11
N CYS A 64 -7.20 -1.70 2.41
CA CYS A 64 -6.74 -0.57 3.21
C CYS A 64 -5.58 -1.00 4.12
N PHE A 65 -4.60 -0.12 4.27
CA PHE A 65 -3.51 -0.27 5.23
C PHE A 65 -3.46 0.97 6.10
N PRO A 66 -3.69 0.82 7.42
CA PRO A 66 -3.65 1.93 8.33
C PRO A 66 -2.21 2.44 8.49
N ILE A 67 -2.06 3.74 8.71
CA ILE A 67 -0.76 4.39 8.85
C ILE A 67 0.12 3.75 9.93
N ALA A 68 -0.48 3.22 10.99
CA ALA A 68 0.22 2.55 12.08
C ALA A 68 0.97 1.28 11.61
N ASP A 69 0.30 0.46 10.80
CA ASP A 69 0.87 -0.78 10.24
C ASP A 69 2.00 -0.44 9.26
N LEU A 70 1.75 0.57 8.42
CA LEU A 70 2.72 1.11 7.48
C LEU A 70 3.98 1.66 8.16
N TYR A 71 3.80 2.37 9.28
CA TYR A 71 4.91 2.93 10.06
C TYR A 71 5.77 1.84 10.71
N GLN A 72 5.12 0.79 11.19
CA GLN A 72 5.77 -0.38 11.79
C GLN A 72 6.37 -1.33 10.74
N GLY A 73 5.93 -1.24 9.48
CA GLY A 73 6.30 -2.16 8.42
C GLY A 73 5.65 -3.53 8.58
N GLN A 74 4.48 -3.60 9.22
CA GLN A 74 3.69 -4.82 9.37
C GLN A 74 2.66 -4.88 8.24
N ILE A 75 2.89 -5.75 7.26
CA ILE A 75 2.00 -6.03 6.12
C ILE A 75 1.95 -7.53 5.86
#